data_AF-A0A536X3G5-F1
#
_entry.id   AF-A0A536X3G5-F1
#
_cell.length_a   1.000
_cell.length_b   1.000
_cell.length_c   1.000
_cell.angle_alpha   90.00
_cell.angle_beta   90.00
_cell.angle_gamma   90.00
#
_symmetry.space_group_name_H-M   'P 1'
#
loop_
_entity.id
_entity.type
_entity.pdbx_description
1 polymer ?
#
loop_
_entity_poly.entity_id
_entity_poly.type
_entity_poly.pdbx_seq_one_letter_code
_entity_poly.pdbx_strand_id
1 'polypeptide(L)'
;FFTPTQVAAKEAPQGRAFRIGGLVEAGSLRREPNSLTVKFRVTDTAQTIPVSYSGLLPDLFKEGKGVVAQGILGPDGVFHATEVLAKHDENYMPPEAKAAVEAAHKGMTMKT
;
A
#
# COMPACT_ATOMS: atom_id res chain seq x y z
N PHE A 1 7.61 -1.08 10.69
CA PHE A 1 7.29 -0.23 9.52
C PHE A 1 7.31 1.21 10.00
N PHE A 2 7.55 2.18 9.13
CA PHE A 2 7.70 3.60 9.47
C PHE A 2 6.73 4.44 8.63
N THR A 3 6.21 5.53 9.20
CA THR A 3 5.45 6.52 8.43
C THR A 3 6.39 7.50 7.71
N PRO A 4 5.94 8.19 6.65
CA PRO A 4 6.66 9.32 6.06
C PRO A 4 7.23 10.32 7.07
N THR A 5 6.47 10.66 8.12
CA THR A 5 6.93 11.56 9.19
C THR A 5 8.12 10.98 9.96
N GLN A 6 8.07 9.71 10.34
CA GLN A 6 9.18 9.06 11.05
C GLN A 6 10.42 8.91 10.16
N VAL A 7 10.22 8.67 8.86
CA VAL A 7 11.32 8.61 7.89
C VAL A 7 11.97 9.99 7.75
N ALA A 8 11.19 11.06 7.62
CA ALA A 8 11.68 12.43 7.56
C ALA A 8 12.42 12.84 8.86
N ALA A 9 11.97 12.35 10.01
CA ALA A 9 12.63 12.51 11.31
C ALA A 9 13.89 11.65 11.51
N LYS A 10 14.30 10.86 10.49
CA LYS A 10 15.45 9.95 10.52
C LYS A 10 15.35 8.83 11.57
N GLU A 11 14.14 8.43 11.94
CA GLU A 11 13.90 7.28 12.84
C GLU A 11 14.03 5.93 12.11
N ALA A 12 13.92 5.93 10.78
CA ALA A 12 14.06 4.72 9.97
C ALA A 12 15.53 4.31 9.79
N PRO A 13 15.84 3.01 9.69
CA PRO A 13 17.20 2.52 9.44
C PRO A 13 17.80 3.09 8.15
N GLN A 14 19.02 3.62 8.26
CA GLN A 14 19.79 4.06 7.10
C GLN A 14 20.59 2.89 6.49
N GLY A 15 20.65 2.83 5.16
CA GLY A 15 21.41 1.80 4.44
C GLY A 15 20.90 0.36 4.63
N ARG A 16 19.71 0.18 5.20
CA ARG A 16 19.07 -1.13 5.41
C ARG A 16 17.63 -1.11 4.92
N ALA A 17 17.15 -2.27 4.53
CA ALA A 17 15.77 -2.41 4.10
C ALA A 17 14.80 -2.21 5.28
N PHE A 18 13.73 -1.46 5.05
CA PHE A 18 12.62 -1.31 5.97
C PHE A 18 11.31 -1.21 5.19
N ARG A 19 10.20 -1.15 5.93
CA ARG A 19 8.87 -0.95 5.35
C ARG A 19 8.37 0.46 5.64
N ILE A 20 8.00 1.22 4.61
CA ILE A 20 7.29 2.49 4.73
C ILE A 20 5.79 2.25 4.49
N GLY A 21 4.92 2.91 5.27
CA GLY A 21 3.47 2.79 5.11
C GLY A 21 2.77 4.13 5.18
N GLY A 22 1.72 4.29 4.36
CA GLY A 22 0.93 5.52 4.28
C GLY A 22 -0.16 5.40 3.23
N LEU A 23 -0.55 6.54 2.66
CA LEU A 23 -1.43 6.65 1.51
C LEU A 23 -0.60 6.94 0.26
N VAL A 24 -1.03 6.44 -0.90
CA VAL A 24 -0.50 6.89 -2.18
C VAL A 24 -1.07 8.30 -2.45
N GLU A 25 -0.20 9.31 -2.58
CA GLU A 25 -0.63 10.69 -2.84
C GLU A 25 -1.33 10.78 -4.21
N ALA A 26 -2.47 11.48 -4.26
CA ALA A 26 -3.25 11.64 -5.48
C ALA A 26 -2.50 12.43 -6.56
N GLY A 27 -2.57 11.98 -7.81
CA GLY A 27 -1.83 12.56 -8.93
C GLY A 27 -0.31 12.35 -8.90
N SER A 28 0.20 11.54 -7.98
CA SER A 28 1.64 11.29 -7.85
C SER A 28 2.14 10.10 -8.68
N LEU A 29 1.26 9.17 -9.06
CA LEU A 29 1.61 7.96 -9.78
C LEU A 29 2.01 8.29 -11.23
N ARG A 30 3.28 8.03 -11.55
CA ARG A 30 3.88 8.23 -12.87
C ARG A 30 4.56 6.95 -13.32
N ARG A 31 4.33 6.55 -14.56
CA ARG A 31 5.03 5.44 -15.20
C ARG A 31 6.12 6.01 -16.10
N GLU A 32 7.34 5.48 -15.99
CA GLU A 32 8.41 5.85 -16.90
C GLU A 32 8.15 5.28 -18.30
N PRO A 33 8.33 6.05 -19.39
CA PRO A 33 8.22 5.52 -20.74
C PRO A 33 9.18 4.34 -20.96
N ASN A 34 8.71 3.30 -21.65
CA ASN A 34 9.51 2.13 -22.04
C ASN A 34 10.16 1.37 -20.87
N SER A 35 9.62 1.47 -19.64
CA SER A 35 10.13 0.78 -18.45
C SER A 35 9.00 0.29 -17.55
N LEU A 36 9.28 -0.75 -16.75
CA LEU A 36 8.41 -1.18 -15.64
C LEU A 36 8.59 -0.31 -14.38
N THR A 37 9.39 0.75 -14.48
CA THR A 37 9.60 1.68 -13.37
C THR A 37 8.38 2.58 -13.21
N VAL A 38 7.86 2.60 -11.99
CA VAL A 38 6.84 3.53 -11.53
C VAL A 38 7.40 4.39 -10.42
N LYS A 39 6.97 5.64 -10.40
CA LYS A 39 7.28 6.61 -9.36
C LYS A 39 5.96 7.08 -8.77
N PHE A 40 5.89 7.14 -7.46
CA PHE A 40 4.73 7.66 -6.75
C PHE A 40 5.20 8.24 -5.42
N ARG A 41 4.28 8.84 -4.67
CA ARG A 41 4.58 9.41 -3.36
C ARG A 41 3.74 8.73 -2.28
N VAL A 42 4.38 8.41 -1.17
CA VAL A 42 3.71 7.89 0.02
C VAL A 42 3.62 9.00 1.05
N THR A 43 2.42 9.27 1.53
CA THR A 43 2.13 10.36 2.46
C THR A 43 1.37 9.85 3.70
N ASP A 44 1.64 10.43 4.85
CA ASP A 44 0.81 10.31 6.06
C ASP A 44 0.03 11.59 6.34
N THR A 45 -0.21 12.40 5.30
CA THR A 45 -0.82 13.75 5.30
C THR A 45 0.04 14.86 5.93
N ALA A 46 1.05 14.52 6.72
CA ALA A 46 1.97 15.49 7.32
C ALA A 46 3.30 15.57 6.56
N GLN A 47 3.82 14.43 6.11
CA GLN A 47 5.04 14.32 5.30
C GLN A 47 4.80 13.41 4.10
N THR A 48 5.65 13.59 3.10
CA THR A 48 5.58 12.83 1.86
C THR A 48 6.96 12.35 1.47
N ILE A 49 7.09 11.05 1.19
CA ILE A 49 8.33 10.43 0.74
C ILE A 49 8.15 9.95 -0.71
N PRO A 50 9.04 10.35 -1.65
CA PRO A 50 9.03 9.82 -3.00
C PRO A 50 9.44 8.35 -3.00
N VAL A 51 8.72 7.53 -3.75
CA VAL A 51 8.97 6.11 -3.92
C VAL A 51 9.23 5.81 -5.40
N SER A 52 10.27 5.01 -5.65
CA SER A 52 10.53 4.42 -6.96
C SER A 52 10.45 2.90 -6.85
N TYR A 53 9.73 2.27 -7.76
CA TYR A 53 9.51 0.83 -7.79
C TYR A 53 9.63 0.33 -9.23
N SER A 54 10.36 -0.77 -9.44
CA SER A 54 10.49 -1.40 -10.76
C SER A 54 9.85 -2.79 -10.71
N GLY A 55 8.64 -2.91 -11.23
CA GLY A 55 7.87 -4.14 -11.18
C GLY A 55 6.39 -3.93 -11.41
N LEU A 56 5.62 -5.01 -11.26
CA LEU A 56 4.17 -4.98 -11.38
C LEU A 56 3.56 -4.52 -10.06
N LEU A 57 2.76 -3.46 -10.11
CA LEU A 57 1.96 -3.05 -8.95
C LEU A 57 0.79 -4.04 -8.75
N PRO A 58 0.41 -4.35 -7.50
CA PRO A 58 -0.80 -5.13 -7.23
C PRO A 58 -2.04 -4.45 -7.81
N ASP A 59 -3.05 -5.22 -8.21
CA ASP A 59 -4.30 -4.70 -8.81
C ASP A 59 -5.05 -3.72 -7.89
N LEU A 60 -4.94 -3.91 -6.58
CA LEU A 60 -5.55 -3.04 -5.57
C LEU A 60 -4.77 -1.74 -5.34
N PHE A 61 -3.58 -1.59 -5.92
CA PHE A 61 -2.80 -0.37 -5.79
C PHE A 61 -3.48 0.78 -6.54
N LYS A 62 -3.88 1.81 -5.79
CA LYS A 62 -4.52 3.01 -6.32
C LYS A 62 -4.08 4.24 -5.55
N GLU A 63 -4.14 5.38 -6.23
CA GLU A 63 -3.99 6.69 -5.58
C GLU A 63 -5.10 6.91 -4.54
N GLY A 64 -4.76 7.59 -3.44
CA GLY A 64 -5.66 7.82 -2.30
C GLY A 64 -5.89 6.60 -1.41
N LYS A 65 -5.30 5.44 -1.73
CA LYS A 65 -5.43 4.21 -0.94
C LYS A 65 -4.18 3.91 -0.11
N GLY A 66 -4.38 3.07 0.91
CA GLY A 66 -3.32 2.61 1.78
C GLY A 66 -2.31 1.73 1.05
N VAL A 67 -1.03 1.99 1.29
CA VAL A 67 0.09 1.23 0.73
C VAL A 67 1.13 0.94 1.80
N VAL A 68 1.79 -0.20 1.68
CA VAL A 68 3.04 -0.52 2.36
C VAL A 68 4.07 -0.87 1.29
N ALA A 69 5.23 -0.23 1.32
CA ALA A 69 6.34 -0.53 0.43
C ALA A 69 7.54 -1.00 1.26
N GLN A 70 8.24 -2.04 0.79
CA GLN A 70 9.50 -2.51 1.37
C GLN A 70 10.64 -2.11 0.46
N GLY A 71 11.73 -1.59 1.04
CA GLY A 71 12.82 -1.02 0.26
C GLY A 71 13.87 -0.33 1.13
N ILE A 72 14.76 0.41 0.48
CA ILE A 72 15.86 1.14 1.12
C ILE A 72 15.71 2.63 0.78
N LEU A 73 15.89 3.49 1.77
CA LEU A 73 15.96 4.94 1.55
C LEU A 73 17.34 5.31 0.96
N GLY A 74 17.33 5.87 -0.24
CA GLY A 74 18.51 6.39 -0.91
C GLY A 74 19.00 7.72 -0.31
N PRO A 75 20.28 8.09 -0.56
CA PRO A 75 20.83 9.37 -0.11
C PRO A 75 20.20 10.59 -0.81
N ASP A 76 19.51 10.36 -1.93
CA ASP A 76 18.70 11.34 -2.67
C ASP A 76 17.33 11.59 -2.03
N GLY A 77 16.99 10.89 -0.94
CA GLY A 77 15.69 10.95 -0.28
C GLY A 77 14.60 10.16 -0.99
N VAL A 78 14.94 9.37 -2.03
CA VAL A 78 14.01 8.48 -2.71
C VAL A 78 14.01 7.12 -2.03
N PHE A 79 12.83 6.61 -1.74
CA PHE A 79 12.67 5.27 -1.24
C PHE A 79 12.61 4.28 -2.41
N HIS A 80 13.67 3.49 -2.58
CA HIS A 80 13.77 2.48 -3.62
C HIS A 80 13.09 1.19 -3.15
N ALA A 81 11.84 1.00 -3.56
CA ALA A 81 11.04 -0.15 -3.19
C ALA A 81 11.44 -1.39 -4.02
N THR A 82 11.52 -2.53 -3.35
CA THR A 82 11.64 -3.86 -3.96
C THR A 82 10.31 -4.61 -3.94
N GLU A 83 9.39 -4.20 -3.08
CA GLU A 83 8.05 -4.79 -2.96
C GLU A 83 7.02 -3.72 -2.61
N VAL A 84 5.84 -3.81 -3.22
CA VAL A 84 4.70 -2.92 -2.96
C VAL A 84 3.48 -3.77 -2.63
N LEU A 85 2.88 -3.49 -1.49
CA LEU A 85 1.69 -4.14 -0.96
C LEU A 85 0.58 -3.10 -0.89
N ALA A 86 -0.50 -3.30 -1.64
CA ALA A 86 -1.72 -2.52 -1.46
C ALA A 86 -2.45 -3.03 -0.21
N LYS A 87 -2.91 -2.12 0.66
CA LYS A 87 -3.75 -2.54 1.80
C LYS A 87 -5.10 -3.00 1.27
N HIS A 88 -5.63 -4.08 1.83
CA HIS A 88 -7.01 -4.50 1.58
C HIS A 88 -7.99 -3.46 2.15
N ASP A 89 -9.03 -3.12 1.38
CA ASP A 89 -10.21 -2.45 1.95
C ASP A 89 -10.82 -3.40 3.01
N GLU A 90 -11.25 -2.88 4.16
CA GLU A 90 -11.82 -3.61 5.30
C GLU A 90 -13.12 -4.40 4.99
N ASN A 91 -13.54 -4.47 3.72
CA ASN A 91 -14.72 -5.18 3.26
C ASN A 91 -14.42 -6.59 2.69
N TYR A 92 -13.31 -7.20 3.09
CA TYR A 92 -13.00 -8.59 2.75
C TYR A 92 -13.92 -9.53 3.53
N MET A 93 -15.00 -9.98 2.89
CA MET A 93 -15.74 -11.17 3.30
C MET A 93 -15.14 -12.38 2.58
N PRO A 94 -14.50 -13.32 3.30
CA PRO A 94 -14.07 -14.57 2.69
C PRO A 94 -15.28 -15.30 2.08
N PRO A 95 -15.13 -16.00 0.95
CA PRO A 95 -16.24 -16.71 0.30
C PRO A 95 -16.91 -17.72 1.23
N GLU A 96 -16.17 -18.29 2.18
CA GLU A 96 -16.68 -19.16 3.23
C GLU A 96 -17.61 -18.41 4.20
N ALA A 97 -17.28 -17.16 4.53
CA ALA A 97 -18.11 -16.29 5.36
C ALA A 97 -19.37 -15.84 4.61
N LYS A 98 -19.28 -15.59 3.30
CA LYS A 98 -20.45 -15.29 2.46
C LYS A 98 -21.43 -16.46 2.44
N ALA A 99 -20.93 -17.68 2.21
CA ALA A 99 -21.74 -18.90 2.22
C ALA A 99 -22.40 -19.16 3.60
N ALA A 100 -21.68 -18.90 4.69
CA ALA A 100 -22.20 -19.04 6.05
C ALA A 100 -23.32 -18.03 6.36
N VAL A 101 -23.16 -16.77 5.93
CA VAL A 101 -24.19 -15.72 6.11
C VAL A 101 -25.43 -15.99 5.25
N GLU A 102 -25.26 -16.44 4.00
CA GLU A 102 -26.36 -16.83 3.12
C GLU A 102 -27.13 -18.06 3.66
N ALA A 103 -26.41 -19.07 4.19
CA ALA A 103 -27.02 -20.25 4.80
C ALA A 103 -27.80 -19.89 6.08
N ALA A 104 -27.27 -18.98 6.91
CA ALA A 104 -27.96 -18.50 8.11
C ALA A 104 -29.25 -17.71 7.77
N HIS A 105 -29.23 -16.89 6.72
CA HIS A 105 -30.42 -16.18 6.25
C HIS A 105 -31.51 -17.13 5.74
N LYS A 106 -31.13 -18.19 5.02
CA LYS A 106 -32.06 -19.19 4.48
C LYS A 106 -32.67 -20.09 5.56
N GLY A 107 -31.95 -20.35 6.65
CA GLY A 107 -32.44 -21.12 7.80
C GLY A 107 -33.48 -20.37 8.65
N MET A 108 -33.46 -19.03 8.64
CA MET A 108 -34.41 -18.20 9.39
C MET A 108 -35.79 -18.12 8.70
N THR A 109 -35.84 -18.13 7.37
CA THR A 109 -37.09 -18.00 6.60
C THR A 109 -37.91 -19.29 6.52
N MET A 110 -37.36 -20.43 6.94
CA MET A 110 -38.04 -21.73 6.95
C MET A 110 -38.62 -22.13 8.32
N LYS A 111 -38.49 -21.27 9.35
CA LYS A 111 -38.98 -21.52 10.72
C LYS A 111 -40.25 -20.74 11.09
N THR A 112 -40.99 -20.22 10.12
CA THR A 112 -42.29 -19.55 10.34
C THR A 112 -43.37 -20.32 9.61
#